data_AF-A0A397AEX3-F1
#
_entry.id   AF-A0A397AEX3-F1
#
_cell.length_a   1.000
_cell.length_b   1.000
_cell.length_c   1.000
_cell.angle_alpha   90.00
_cell.angle_beta   90.00
_cell.angle_gamma   90.00
#
_symmetry.space_group_name_H-M   'P 1'
#
loop_
_entity.id
_entity.type
_entity.pdbx_description
1 polymer ?
#
loop_
_entity_poly.entity_id
_entity_poly.type
_entity_poly.pdbx_seq_one_letter_code
_entity_poly.pdbx_strand_id
1 'polypeptide(L)'
;CHSVREFIEVAFAAVGLPVRWEGGPMGSVDEVGVVGNDQRVVIRVDPKYFRPAEVDLLLGDASKAKRVLPWEPSTTFEALVAEMIQSDMHDIAQRSNHVAATQ
;
A
#
# COMPACT_ATOMS: atom_id res chain seq x y z
N CYS A 1 13.51 -5.85 -2.19
CA CYS A 1 12.16 -6.39 -2.40
C CYS A 1 11.27 -5.80 -1.33
N HIS A 2 9.97 -5.67 -1.59
CA HIS A 2 9.04 -5.05 -0.65
C HIS A 2 7.86 -5.98 -0.44
N SER A 3 7.27 -5.94 0.76
CA SER A 3 6.09 -6.73 1.11
C SER A 3 4.80 -5.94 0.94
N VAL A 4 3.66 -6.63 0.89
CA VAL A 4 2.34 -5.96 0.93
C VAL A 4 2.17 -5.17 2.23
N ARG A 5 2.67 -5.68 3.36
CA ARG A 5 2.67 -4.98 4.65
C ARG A 5 3.42 -3.66 4.58
N GLU A 6 4.63 -3.68 4.02
CA GLU A 6 5.46 -2.48 3.88
C GLU A 6 4.79 -1.44 2.97
N PHE A 7 4.15 -1.86 1.88
CA PHE A 7 3.35 -0.97 1.04
C PHE A 7 2.24 -0.27 1.85
N ILE A 8 1.52 -1.04 2.68
CA ILE A 8 0.47 -0.49 3.56
C ILE A 8 1.07 0.52 4.54
N GLU A 9 2.18 0.18 5.20
CA GLU A 9 2.83 1.07 6.17
C GLU A 9 3.28 2.39 5.54
N VAL A 10 3.92 2.36 4.37
CA VAL A 10 4.36 3.56 3.65
C VAL A 10 3.16 4.39 3.18
N ALA A 11 2.11 3.75 2.65
CA ALA A 11 0.90 4.42 2.19
C ALA A 11 0.18 5.17 3.33
N PHE A 12 0.03 4.52 4.48
CA PHE A 12 -0.62 5.10 5.65
C PHE A 12 0.23 6.20 6.30
N ALA A 13 1.55 6.03 6.32
CA ALA A 13 2.47 7.08 6.80
C ALA A 13 2.40 8.35 5.93
N ALA A 14 2.22 8.22 4.60
CA ALA A 14 2.11 9.34 3.67
C ALA A 14 0.91 10.26 3.97
N VAL A 15 -0.13 9.76 4.65
CA VAL A 15 -1.31 10.55 5.10
C VAL A 15 -1.31 10.84 6.60
N GLY A 16 -0.16 10.65 7.28
CA GLY A 16 -0.01 10.96 8.70
C GLY A 16 -0.73 9.98 9.65
N LEU A 17 -1.01 8.76 9.20
CA LEU A 17 -1.73 7.75 9.97
C LEU A 17 -0.91 6.45 10.09
N PRO A 18 0.29 6.45 10.69
CA PRO A 18 1.13 5.26 10.77
C PRO A 18 0.39 4.09 11.42
N VAL A 19 0.47 2.92 10.77
CA VAL A 19 -0.21 1.68 11.20
C VAL A 19 0.60 0.97 12.27
N ARG A 20 -0.09 0.43 13.27
CA ARG A 20 0.43 -0.59 14.19
C ARG A 20 -0.32 -1.89 13.96
N TRP A 21 0.37 -3.01 14.04
CA TRP A 21 -0.20 -4.33 13.84
C TRP A 21 -0.40 -5.04 15.17
N GLU A 22 -1.59 -5.60 15.38
CA GLU A 22 -2.01 -6.23 16.62
C GLU A 22 -2.82 -7.51 16.36
N GLY A 23 -3.02 -8.33 17.39
CA GLY A 23 -3.83 -9.55 17.34
C GLY A 23 -3.01 -10.80 17.02
N GLY A 24 -3.07 -11.25 15.77
CA GLY A 24 -2.43 -12.48 15.29
C GLY A 24 -1.00 -12.33 14.74
N PRO A 25 -0.35 -13.44 14.36
CA PRO A 25 0.92 -13.40 13.65
C PRO A 25 0.78 -12.75 12.26
N MET A 26 1.89 -12.24 11.74
CA MET A 26 1.95 -11.59 10.42
C MET A 26 1.25 -12.42 9.33
N GLY A 27 0.24 -11.83 8.69
CA GLY A 27 -0.52 -12.40 7.58
C GLY A 27 -1.69 -13.29 7.99
N SER A 28 -1.98 -13.46 9.28
CA SER A 28 -3.11 -14.27 9.73
C SER A 28 -4.44 -13.51 9.65
N VAL A 29 -5.54 -14.28 9.66
CA VAL A 29 -6.91 -13.72 9.70
C VAL A 29 -7.24 -12.99 11.02
N ASP A 30 -6.46 -13.25 12.07
CA ASP A 30 -6.62 -12.62 13.38
C ASP A 30 -5.82 -11.30 13.49
N GLU A 31 -4.97 -11.02 12.50
CA GLU A 31 -4.18 -9.80 12.47
C GLU A 31 -5.01 -8.59 12.02
N VAL A 32 -4.82 -7.47 12.73
CA VAL A 32 -5.45 -6.19 12.41
C VAL A 32 -4.41 -5.07 12.35
N GLY A 33 -4.65 -4.10 11.47
CA GLY A 33 -3.92 -2.84 11.43
C GLY A 33 -4.73 -1.73 12.09
N VAL A 34 -4.15 -1.09 13.10
CA VAL A 34 -4.75 0.01 13.87
C VAL A 34 -3.98 1.31 13.66
N VAL A 35 -4.70 2.42 13.69
CA VAL A 35 -4.13 3.78 13.61
C VAL A 35 -4.60 4.63 14.78
N GLY A 36 -3.87 5.71 15.06
CA GLY A 36 -4.24 6.66 16.11
C GLY A 36 -4.03 6.15 17.53
N ASN A 37 -4.44 6.96 18.50
CA ASN A 37 -4.35 6.64 19.93
C ASN A 37 -5.60 5.89 20.43
N ASP A 38 -6.67 5.90 19.66
CA ASP A 38 -7.98 5.30 19.94
C ASP A 38 -8.07 3.83 19.47
N GLN A 39 -6.97 3.24 19.02
CA GLN A 39 -6.91 1.87 18.47
C GLN A 39 -7.94 1.61 17.36
N ARG A 40 -8.19 2.62 16.51
CA ARG A 40 -9.12 2.46 15.40
C ARG A 40 -8.59 1.43 14.40
N VAL A 41 -9.29 0.30 14.29
CA VAL A 41 -9.00 -0.74 13.29
C VAL A 41 -9.36 -0.21 11.90
N VAL A 42 -8.38 -0.20 11.00
CA VAL A 42 -8.53 0.24 9.60
C VAL A 42 -8.15 -0.84 8.58
N ILE A 43 -7.48 -1.91 9.01
CA ILE A 43 -7.08 -3.03 8.16
C ILE A 43 -7.50 -4.34 8.83
N ARG A 44 -8.07 -5.26 8.04
CA ARG A 44 -8.37 -6.65 8.42
C ARG A 44 -8.00 -7.58 7.28
N VAL A 45 -7.61 -8.81 7.61
CA VAL A 45 -7.33 -9.87 6.63
C VAL A 45 -8.61 -10.69 6.42
N ASP A 46 -9.08 -10.75 5.18
CA ASP A 46 -10.23 -11.59 4.81
C ASP A 46 -9.74 -12.82 4.03
N PRO A 47 -10.03 -14.05 4.50
CA PRO A 47 -9.55 -15.26 3.86
C PRO A 47 -10.01 -15.44 2.41
N LYS A 48 -11.08 -14.75 2.00
CA LYS A 48 -11.56 -14.73 0.63
C LYS A 48 -10.51 -14.25 -0.38
N TYR A 49 -9.56 -13.41 0.04
CA TYR A 49 -8.54 -12.86 -0.85
C TYR A 49 -7.29 -13.74 -1.00
N PHE A 50 -7.16 -14.83 -0.22
CA PHE A 50 -6.06 -15.79 -0.39
C PHE A 50 -6.24 -16.61 -1.67
N ARG A 51 -5.15 -16.80 -2.41
CA ARG A 51 -5.15 -17.62 -3.62
C ARG A 51 -4.55 -18.99 -3.33
N PRO A 52 -5.17 -20.10 -3.78
CA PRO A 52 -4.61 -21.45 -3.62
C PRO A 52 -3.24 -21.65 -4.27
N ALA A 53 -2.92 -20.85 -5.29
CA ALA A 53 -1.64 -20.82 -5.97
C ALA A 53 -1.02 -19.42 -5.84
N GLU A 54 -0.64 -19.06 -4.61
CA GLU A 54 0.06 -17.82 -4.33
C GLU A 54 1.52 -17.90 -4.81
N VAL A 55 2.08 -16.76 -5.24
CA VAL A 55 3.51 -16.65 -5.57
C VAL A 55 4.19 -15.87 -4.46
N ASP A 56 5.00 -16.55 -3.66
CA ASP A 56 5.61 -15.97 -2.46
C ASP A 56 6.56 -14.80 -2.76
N LEU A 57 7.29 -14.87 -3.88
CA LEU A 57 8.28 -13.86 -4.24
C LEU A 57 8.42 -13.74 -5.75
N LEU A 58 8.31 -12.51 -6.25
CA LEU A 58 8.66 -12.13 -7.61
C LEU A 58 9.84 -11.15 -7.55
N LEU A 59 10.97 -11.57 -8.12
CA LEU A 59 12.19 -10.76 -8.18
C LEU A 59 12.74 -10.78 -9.62
N GLY A 60 12.57 -9.67 -10.33
CA GLY A 60 13.07 -9.52 -11.69
C GLY A 60 14.55 -9.14 -11.74
N ASP A 61 15.30 -9.76 -12.64
CA ASP A 61 16.66 -9.34 -12.99
C ASP A 61 16.66 -8.56 -14.32
N ALA A 62 16.84 -7.24 -14.23
CA ALA A 62 16.89 -6.35 -15.39
C ALA A 62 18.30 -6.17 -15.99
N SER A 63 19.30 -6.96 -15.58
CA SER A 63 20.70 -6.80 -16.01
C SER A 63 20.88 -6.87 -17.54
N LYS A 64 20.04 -7.63 -18.24
CA LYS A 64 20.04 -7.68 -19.72
C LYS A 64 19.56 -6.36 -20.31
N ALA A 65 18.49 -5.77 -19.79
CA ALA A 65 17.95 -4.50 -20.27
C ALA A 65 18.95 -3.35 -20.05
N LYS A 66 19.57 -3.29 -18.87
CA LYS A 66 20.62 -2.31 -18.57
C LYS A 66 21.81 -2.41 -19.53
N ARG A 67 22.24 -3.62 -19.88
CA ARG A 67 23.38 -3.84 -20.79
C ARG A 67 23.07 -3.52 -22.26
N VAL A 68 21.87 -3.86 -22.73
CA VAL A 68 21.53 -3.80 -24.17
C VAL A 68 20.81 -2.50 -24.54
N LEU A 69 20.00 -1.94 -23.63
CA LEU A 69 19.10 -0.82 -23.88
C LEU A 69 19.45 0.44 -23.07
N PRO A 70 20.64 0.51 -22.46
CA PRO A 70 20.98 1.42 -21.36
C PRO A 70 19.82 1.83 -20.42
N TRP A 71 18.89 0.92 -20.15
CA TRP A 71 17.67 1.23 -19.39
C TRP A 71 17.86 0.93 -17.90
N GLU A 72 17.37 1.85 -17.06
CA GLU A 72 17.29 1.70 -15.60
C GLU A 72 15.97 2.28 -15.08
N PRO A 73 15.39 1.73 -14.00
CA PRO A 73 14.19 2.30 -13.40
C PRO A 73 14.50 3.66 -12.77
N SER A 74 13.68 4.68 -13.08
CA SER A 74 13.83 6.03 -12.53
C SER A 74 12.96 6.31 -11.31
N THR A 75 11.96 5.46 -11.05
CA THR A 75 11.02 5.62 -9.93
C THR A 75 11.33 4.60 -8.85
N THR A 76 11.53 5.05 -7.61
CA THR A 76 11.72 4.16 -6.46
C THR A 76 10.38 3.64 -5.96
N PHE A 77 10.42 2.62 -5.08
CA PHE A 77 9.22 2.11 -4.43
C PHE A 77 8.46 3.21 -3.68
N GLU A 78 9.16 3.98 -2.83
CA GLU A 78 8.57 5.03 -2.01
C GLU A 78 7.99 6.17 -2.86
N ALA A 79 8.70 6.54 -3.94
CA ALA A 79 8.22 7.54 -4.88
C ALA A 79 6.93 7.09 -5.58
N LEU A 80 6.84 5.82 -5.99
CA LEU A 80 5.64 5.26 -6.57
C LEU A 80 4.47 5.25 -5.59
N VAL A 81 4.69 4.80 -4.33
CA VAL A 81 3.63 4.83 -3.31
C VAL A 81 3.15 6.26 -3.07
N ALA A 82 4.07 7.22 -2.95
CA ALA A 82 3.72 8.63 -2.75
C ALA A 82 2.89 9.20 -3.91
N GLU A 83 3.28 8.92 -5.16
CA GLU A 83 2.54 9.35 -6.36
C GLU A 83 1.11 8.78 -6.37
N MET A 84 0.95 7.49 -6.09
CA MET A 84 -0.35 6.82 -6.04
C MET A 84 -1.27 7.45 -4.98
N ILE A 85 -0.75 7.64 -3.76
CA ILE A 85 -1.54 8.19 -2.64
C ILE A 85 -1.89 9.66 -2.90
N GLN A 86 -0.98 10.46 -3.47
CA GLN A 86 -1.28 11.84 -3.83
C GLN A 86 -2.41 11.93 -4.86
N SER A 87 -2.40 11.05 -5.87
CA SER A 87 -3.45 10.99 -6.88
C SER A 87 -4.80 10.64 -6.25
N ASP A 88 -4.87 9.60 -5.41
CA ASP A 88 -6.11 9.19 -4.73
C ASP A 88 -6.64 10.30 -3.80
N MET A 89 -5.76 10.98 -3.07
CA MET A 89 -6.13 12.11 -2.20
C MET A 89 -6.68 13.29 -2.99
N HIS A 90 -6.10 13.59 -4.16
CA HIS A 90 -6.61 14.61 -5.07
C HIS A 90 -8.03 14.25 -5.53
N ASP A 91 -8.23 13.02 -6.00
CA ASP A 91 -9.52 12.53 -6.50
C ASP A 91 -10.62 12.58 -5.41
N ILE A 92 -10.29 12.16 -4.19
CA ILE A 92 -11.22 12.21 -3.05
C ILE A 92 -11.61 13.66 -2.73
N ALA A 93 -10.65 14.58 -2.69
CA ALA A 93 -10.92 16.00 -2.43
C ALA A 93 -11.87 16.63 -3.46
N GLN A 94 -11.69 16.29 -4.75
CA GLN A 94 -12.58 16.76 -5.82
C GLN A 94 -14.01 16.22 -5.65
N ARG A 95 -14.16 14.93 -5.30
CA ARG A 95 -15.48 14.32 -5.09
C ARG A 95 -16.21 14.91 -3.88
N SER A 96 -15.51 15.16 -2.77
CA SER A 96 -16.08 15.78 -1.57
C SER A 96 -16.63 17.19 -1.86
N ASN A 97 -15.92 17.98 -2.66
CA ASN A 97 -16.38 19.32 -3.06
C ASN A 97 -17.66 19.27 -3.92
N HIS A 98 -17.83 18.25 -4.75
CA HIS A 98 -19.02 18.10 -5.60
C HIS A 98 -20.27 17.69 -4.79
N VAL A 99 -20.11 16.82 -3.80
CA VAL A 99 -21.20 16.42 -2.88
C VAL A 99 -21.65 17.59 -2.01
N ALA A 100 -20.72 18.43 -1.55
CA ALA A 100 -21.05 19.62 -0.76
C ALA A 100 -21.72 20.73 -1.57
N ALA A 101 -21.47 20.84 -2.88
CA ALA A 101 -22.06 21.86 -3.75
C ALA A 101 -23.46 21.48 -4.29
N THR A 102 -23.92 20.26 -4.06
CA THR A 102 -25.24 19.74 -4.53
C THR A 102 -26.25 19.61 -3.38
N GLN A 103 -25.89 20.11 -2.18
CA GLN A 103 -26.79 20.28 -1.02
C GLN A 103 -26.95 21.77 -0.74
#